data_AF-A0A1I6PXK0-F1
#
_entry.id   AF-A0A1I6PXK0-F1
#
_cell.length_a   1.000
_cell.length_b   1.000
_cell.length_c   1.000
_cell.angle_alpha   90.00
_cell.angle_beta   90.00
_cell.angle_gamma   90.00
#
_symmetry.space_group_name_H-M   'P 1'
#
loop_
_entity.id
_entity.type
_entity.pdbx_description
1 polymer ?
#
loop_
_entity_poly.entity_id
_entity_poly.type
_entity_poly.pdbx_seq_one_letter_code
_entity_poly.pdbx_strand_id
1 'polypeptide(L)'
;MLTKHDLTLSELLILNSELRGAEKSPAVAYLMLLGGHLGLHRFYLKRIGSGIAQLLLFIAAVLFYFVSAISSAVSSTSAFTILAIILCILSGVALFVWVIVDLFLLPGMIRSYNEGVKQEILAAIEHHRRMEQLAGRPIPDLID
;
A
#
# COMPACT_ATOMS: atom_id res chain seq x y z
N MET A 1 25.30 -6.73 6.06
CA MET A 1 24.11 -5.97 6.50
C MET A 1 23.86 -6.37 7.93
N LEU A 2 23.72 -5.39 8.83
CA LEU A 2 23.38 -5.67 10.22
C LEU A 2 22.03 -6.40 10.35
N THR A 3 22.00 -7.42 11.19
CA THR A 3 20.78 -8.12 11.59
C THR A 3 20.39 -7.72 13.02
N LYS A 4 19.15 -8.02 13.44
CA LYS A 4 18.66 -7.65 14.77
C LYS A 4 19.50 -8.22 15.92
N HIS A 5 20.21 -9.33 15.68
CA HIS A 5 21.04 -9.99 16.68
C HIS A 5 22.42 -9.33 16.84
N ASP A 6 22.81 -8.48 15.89
CA ASP A 6 24.09 -7.76 15.91
C ASP A 6 23.98 -6.39 16.61
N LEU A 7 22.80 -6.08 17.18
CA LEU A 7 22.48 -4.81 17.83
C LEU A 7 22.67 -4.89 19.33
N THR A 8 23.19 -3.82 19.92
CA THR A 8 23.20 -3.64 21.37
C THR A 8 21.77 -3.44 21.90
N LEU A 9 21.56 -3.59 23.21
CA LEU A 9 20.24 -3.37 23.81
C LEU A 9 19.70 -1.96 23.54
N SER A 10 20.58 -0.96 23.61
CA SER A 10 20.26 0.44 23.32
C SER A 10 19.81 0.62 21.86
N GLU A 11 20.55 0.06 20.90
CA GLU A 11 20.20 0.14 19.48
C GLU A 11 18.93 -0.67 19.14
N LEU A 12 18.73 -1.82 19.78
CA LEU A 12 17.51 -2.63 19.61
C LEU A 12 16.29 -1.88 20.12
N LEU A 13 16.41 -1.20 21.27
CA LEU A 13 15.35 -0.39 21.83
C LEU A 13 14.97 0.75 20.89
N ILE A 14 15.97 1.49 20.37
CA ILE A 14 15.77 2.56 19.38
C ILE A 14 15.12 2.02 18.11
N LEU A 15 15.64 0.91 17.57
CA LEU A 15 15.07 0.25 16.39
C LEU A 15 13.60 -0.10 16.62
N ASN A 16 13.25 -0.67 17.76
CA ASN A 16 11.88 -1.07 18.07
C ASN A 16 10.96 0.15 18.22
N SER A 17 11.40 1.22 18.87
CA SER A 17 10.61 2.46 18.96
C SER A 17 10.35 3.11 17.60
N GLU A 18 11.37 3.20 16.74
CA GLU A 18 11.25 3.77 15.40
C GLU A 18 10.39 2.88 14.48
N LEU A 19 10.64 1.57 14.51
CA LEU A 19 9.92 0.61 13.70
C LEU A 19 8.43 0.59 14.03
N ARG A 20 8.06 0.62 15.32
CA ARG A 20 6.65 0.68 15.74
C ARG A 20 5.91 1.91 15.25
N GLY A 21 6.61 3.05 15.10
CA GLY A 21 6.03 4.28 14.54
C GLY A 21 5.91 4.26 13.02
N ALA A 22 6.84 3.59 12.35
CA ALA A 22 6.94 3.60 10.88
C ALA A 22 6.21 2.44 10.18
N GLU A 23 5.99 1.32 10.87
CA GLU A 23 5.25 0.16 10.35
C GLU A 23 3.80 0.49 9.98
N LYS A 24 3.32 -0.14 8.91
CA LYS A 24 1.92 -0.05 8.48
C LYS A 24 1.11 -1.18 9.08
N SER A 25 -0.05 -0.83 9.62
CA SER A 25 -0.96 -1.79 10.24
C SER A 25 -1.72 -2.58 9.17
N PRO A 26 -1.71 -3.93 9.23
CA PRO A 26 -2.50 -4.74 8.32
C PRO A 26 -4.00 -4.50 8.50
N ALA A 27 -4.46 -4.32 9.74
CA ALA A 27 -5.88 -4.07 10.03
C ALA A 27 -6.39 -2.80 9.33
N VAL A 28 -5.60 -1.72 9.34
CA VAL A 28 -5.96 -0.47 8.64
C VAL A 28 -6.00 -0.68 7.13
N ALA A 29 -5.05 -1.43 6.58
CA ALA A 29 -5.03 -1.74 5.15
C ALA A 29 -6.25 -2.58 4.72
N TYR A 30 -6.69 -3.55 5.54
CA TYR A 30 -7.92 -4.31 5.31
C TYR A 30 -9.20 -3.47 5.47
N LEU A 31 -9.23 -2.53 6.43
CA LEU A 31 -10.34 -1.58 6.54
C LEU A 31 -10.45 -0.70 5.29
N MET A 32 -9.31 -0.27 4.73
CA MET A 32 -9.29 0.47 3.46
C MET A 32 -9.71 -0.39 2.27
N LEU A 33 -9.41 -1.69 2.28
CA LEU A 33 -9.89 -2.65 1.26
C LEU A 33 -11.42 -2.80 1.30
N LEU A 34 -12.06 -2.55 2.44
CA LEU A 34 -13.52 -2.51 2.56
C LEU A 34 -14.13 -1.30 1.81
N GLY A 35 -13.38 -0.19 1.72
CA GLY A 35 -13.63 0.92 0.78
C GLY A 35 -13.10 0.66 -0.65
N GLY A 36 -12.85 -0.61 -0.98
CA GLY A 36 -11.82 -1.07 -1.91
C GLY A 36 -11.95 -0.62 -3.35
N HIS A 37 -13.13 -0.27 -3.84
CA HIS A 37 -13.30 0.15 -5.24
C HIS A 37 -12.53 1.45 -5.55
N LEU A 38 -12.24 2.28 -4.54
CA LEU A 38 -11.47 3.52 -4.70
C LEU A 38 -9.95 3.31 -4.83
N GLY A 39 -9.41 2.14 -4.47
CA GLY A 39 -7.96 1.87 -4.48
C GLY A 39 -7.17 2.48 -3.31
N LEU A 40 -7.84 2.91 -2.24
CA LEU A 40 -7.23 3.57 -1.07
C LEU A 40 -6.15 2.73 -0.37
N HIS A 41 -6.32 1.42 -0.29
CA HIS A 41 -5.35 0.50 0.31
C HIS A 41 -4.00 0.50 -0.43
N ARG A 42 -3.98 0.70 -1.75
CA ARG A 42 -2.74 0.82 -2.53
C ARG A 42 -2.05 2.17 -2.32
N PHE A 43 -2.80 3.25 -2.13
CA PHE A 43 -2.24 4.56 -1.78
C PHE A 43 -1.60 4.56 -0.39
N TYR A 44 -2.21 3.86 0.58
CA TYR A 44 -1.66 3.70 1.92
C TYR A 44 -0.28 3.02 1.95
N LEU A 45 -0.07 2.05 1.05
CA LEU A 45 1.19 1.32 0.86
C LEU A 45 2.17 2.05 -0.08
N LYS A 46 1.93 3.34 -0.37
CA LYS A 46 2.72 4.19 -1.31
C LYS A 46 2.84 3.62 -2.73
N ARG A 47 1.92 2.74 -3.16
CA ARG A 47 1.89 2.16 -4.52
C ARG A 47 1.01 2.98 -5.46
N ILE A 48 1.48 4.18 -5.79
CA ILE A 48 0.72 5.21 -6.52
C ILE A 48 0.28 4.72 -7.91
N GLY A 49 1.15 4.08 -8.69
CA GLY A 49 0.83 3.71 -10.09
C GLY A 49 -0.40 2.80 -10.20
N SER A 50 -0.41 1.67 -9.50
CA SER A 50 -1.56 0.76 -9.50
C SER A 50 -2.79 1.31 -8.79
N GLY A 51 -2.62 2.19 -7.80
CA GLY A 51 -3.74 2.87 -7.14
C GLY A 51 -4.45 3.83 -8.09
N ILE A 52 -3.70 4.59 -8.88
CA ILE A 52 -4.25 5.48 -9.92
C ILE A 52 -4.99 4.67 -10.98
N ALA A 53 -4.43 3.54 -11.45
CA ALA A 53 -5.11 2.69 -12.43
C ALA A 53 -6.49 2.20 -11.94
N GLN A 54 -6.56 1.77 -10.68
CA GLN A 54 -7.81 1.33 -10.05
C GLN A 54 -8.80 2.48 -9.87
N LEU A 55 -8.32 3.66 -9.46
CA LEU A 55 -9.14 4.86 -9.32
C LEU A 55 -9.71 5.32 -10.66
N LEU A 56 -8.91 5.31 -11.73
CA LEU A 56 -9.37 5.66 -13.08
C LEU A 56 -10.42 4.68 -13.58
N LEU A 57 -10.24 3.37 -13.33
CA LEU A 57 -11.21 2.35 -13.68
C LEU A 57 -12.53 2.53 -12.91
N PHE A 58 -12.46 2.91 -11.63
CA PHE A 58 -13.63 3.26 -10.83
C PHE A 58 -14.36 4.50 -11.35
N ILE A 59 -13.63 5.58 -11.64
CA ILE A 59 -14.19 6.81 -12.21
C ILE A 59 -14.86 6.53 -13.56
N ALA A 60 -14.21 5.74 -14.43
CA ALA A 60 -14.77 5.34 -15.71
C ALA A 60 -16.07 4.53 -15.53
N ALA A 61 -16.08 3.55 -14.62
CA ALA A 61 -17.27 2.75 -14.33
C ALA A 61 -18.44 3.62 -13.84
N VAL A 62 -18.17 4.56 -12.92
CA VAL A 62 -19.17 5.51 -12.42
C VAL A 62 -19.69 6.41 -13.55
N LEU A 63 -18.80 6.92 -14.40
CA LEU A 63 -19.18 7.75 -15.55
C LEU A 63 -20.11 6.98 -16.51
N PHE A 64 -19.74 5.74 -16.89
CA PHE A 64 -20.57 4.90 -17.75
C PHE A 64 -21.94 4.59 -17.12
N TYR A 65 -21.96 4.33 -15.81
CA TYR A 65 -23.20 4.13 -15.06
C TYR A 65 -24.12 5.35 -15.12
N PHE A 66 -23.61 6.55 -14.82
CA PHE A 66 -24.40 7.78 -14.86
C PHE A 66 -24.89 8.11 -16.27
N VAL A 67 -24.04 7.98 -17.28
CA VAL A 67 -24.41 8.19 -18.69
C VAL A 67 -25.52 7.21 -19.11
N SER A 68 -25.40 5.94 -18.73
CA SER A 68 -26.41 4.92 -19.00
C SER A 68 -27.74 5.26 -18.30
N ALA A 69 -27.69 5.65 -17.02
CA ALA A 69 -28.88 5.99 -16.24
C ALA A 69 -29.63 7.19 -16.83
N ILE A 70 -28.91 8.28 -17.16
CA ILE A 70 -29.52 9.48 -17.78
C ILE A 70 -30.09 9.16 -19.16
N SER A 71 -29.35 8.40 -19.98
CA SER A 71 -29.80 8.06 -21.33
C SER A 71 -31.09 7.23 -21.33
N SER A 72 -31.26 6.36 -20.32
CA SER A 72 -32.47 5.55 -20.15
C SER A 72 -33.72 6.36 -19.79
N ALA A 73 -33.56 7.55 -19.23
CA ALA A 73 -34.67 8.43 -18.84
C ALA A 73 -35.17 9.35 -19.96
N VAL A 74 -34.34 9.61 -20.98
CA VAL A 74 -34.62 10.64 -22.01
C VAL A 74 -35.06 10.03 -23.35
N SER A 75 -34.64 8.80 -23.66
CA SER A 75 -34.84 8.22 -24.99
C SER A 75 -35.30 6.75 -24.94
N SER A 76 -36.16 6.36 -25.89
CA SER A 76 -36.44 4.95 -26.18
C SER A 76 -35.13 4.21 -26.49
N THR A 77 -34.99 2.99 -25.98
CA THR A 77 -33.75 2.19 -25.97
C THR A 77 -32.97 2.27 -27.27
N SER A 78 -31.82 2.96 -27.24
CA SER A 78 -30.90 3.08 -28.37
C SER A 78 -29.73 2.10 -28.23
N ALA A 79 -29.07 1.75 -29.34
CA ALA A 79 -27.89 0.88 -29.33
C ALA A 79 -26.77 1.41 -28.42
N PHE A 80 -26.68 2.74 -28.25
CA PHE A 80 -25.74 3.40 -27.36
C PHE A 80 -25.95 3.03 -25.88
N THR A 81 -27.21 2.94 -25.43
CA THR A 81 -27.54 2.56 -24.04
C THR A 81 -27.13 1.12 -23.76
N ILE A 82 -27.35 0.20 -24.70
CA ILE A 82 -26.94 -1.21 -24.56
C ILE A 82 -25.41 -1.31 -24.44
N LEU A 83 -24.67 -0.58 -25.28
CA LEU A 83 -23.20 -0.55 -25.21
C LEU A 83 -22.71 0.01 -23.86
N ALA A 84 -23.31 1.10 -23.38
CA ALA A 84 -22.96 1.69 -22.08
C ALA A 84 -23.19 0.72 -20.91
N ILE A 85 -24.29 -0.05 -20.94
CA ILE A 85 -24.59 -1.08 -19.93
C ILE A 85 -23.53 -2.20 -19.98
N ILE A 86 -23.17 -2.68 -21.17
CA ILE A 86 -22.14 -3.72 -21.34
C ILE A 86 -20.80 -3.24 -20.77
N LEU A 87 -20.38 -2.02 -21.10
CA LEU A 87 -19.14 -1.42 -20.59
C LEU A 87 -19.18 -1.21 -19.07
N CYS A 88 -20.33 -0.82 -18.52
CA CYS A 88 -20.54 -0.69 -17.08
C CYS A 88 -20.37 -2.04 -16.36
N ILE A 89 -21.00 -3.09 -16.87
CA ILE A 89 -20.89 -4.44 -16.30
C ILE A 89 -19.45 -4.95 -16.39
N LEU A 90 -18.82 -4.80 -17.54
CA LEU A 90 -17.43 -5.22 -17.76
C LEU A 90 -16.46 -4.54 -16.78
N SER A 91 -16.61 -3.21 -16.62
CA SER A 91 -15.77 -2.43 -15.70
C SER A 91 -16.04 -2.79 -14.24
N GLY A 92 -17.31 -3.06 -13.87
CA GLY A 92 -17.69 -3.52 -12.53
C GLY A 92 -17.11 -4.90 -12.19
N VAL A 93 -17.19 -5.85 -13.13
CA VAL A 93 -16.58 -7.19 -12.96
C VAL A 93 -15.06 -7.08 -12.87
N ALA A 94 -14.42 -6.26 -13.71
CA ALA A 94 -12.98 -6.03 -13.64
C ALA A 94 -12.57 -5.48 -12.25
N LEU A 95 -13.29 -4.49 -11.71
CA LEU A 95 -13.04 -3.95 -10.38
C LEU A 95 -13.26 -5.00 -9.27
N PHE A 96 -14.32 -5.80 -9.39
CA PHE A 96 -14.62 -6.85 -8.42
C PHE A 96 -13.52 -7.91 -8.38
N VAL A 97 -13.11 -8.42 -9.54
CA VAL A 97 -11.98 -9.35 -9.66
C VAL A 97 -10.70 -8.72 -9.12
N TRP A 98 -10.46 -7.44 -9.41
CA TRP A 98 -9.28 -6.73 -8.91
C TRP A 98 -9.24 -6.66 -7.39
N VAL A 99 -10.37 -6.34 -6.72
CA VAL A 99 -10.44 -6.31 -5.25
C VAL A 99 -10.17 -7.69 -4.64
N ILE A 100 -10.65 -8.77 -5.27
CA ILE A 100 -10.35 -10.14 -4.84
C ILE A 100 -8.86 -10.44 -4.99
N VAL A 101 -8.26 -10.10 -6.12
CA VAL A 101 -6.82 -10.24 -6.34
C VAL A 101 -6.04 -9.48 -5.27
N ASP A 102 -6.47 -8.26 -4.95
CA ASP A 102 -5.85 -7.43 -3.92
C ASP A 102 -5.96 -8.02 -2.52
N LEU A 103 -7.03 -8.73 -2.19
CA LEU A 103 -7.16 -9.47 -0.92
C LEU A 103 -5.98 -10.43 -0.71
N PHE A 104 -5.53 -11.11 -1.77
CA PHE A 104 -4.40 -12.04 -1.70
C PHE A 104 -3.03 -11.35 -1.80
N LEU A 105 -2.94 -10.23 -2.52
CA LEU A 105 -1.68 -9.49 -2.66
C LEU A 105 -1.37 -8.58 -1.46
N LEU A 106 -2.38 -8.13 -0.72
CA LEU A 106 -2.25 -7.17 0.37
C LEU A 106 -1.30 -7.63 1.49
N PRO A 107 -1.35 -8.87 1.99
CA PRO A 107 -0.37 -9.38 2.96
C PRO A 107 1.08 -9.25 2.47
N GLY A 108 1.32 -9.61 1.21
CA GLY A 108 2.65 -9.54 0.60
C GLY A 108 3.15 -8.09 0.48
N MET A 109 2.27 -7.17 0.07
CA MET A 109 2.61 -5.76 -0.04
C MET A 109 2.95 -5.13 1.31
N ILE A 110 2.16 -5.41 2.35
CA ILE A 110 2.42 -4.91 3.71
C ILE A 110 3.77 -5.41 4.22
N ARG A 111 4.03 -6.72 4.07
CA ARG A 111 5.29 -7.31 4.50
C ARG A 111 6.49 -6.69 3.78
N SER A 112 6.38 -6.50 2.45
CA SER A 112 7.44 -5.86 1.67
C SER A 112 7.73 -4.43 2.11
N TYR A 113 6.68 -3.67 2.47
CA TYR A 113 6.81 -2.31 2.95
C TYR A 113 7.48 -2.27 4.33
N ASN A 114 6.97 -3.05 5.29
CA ASN A 114 7.49 -3.06 6.66
C ASN A 114 8.94 -3.56 6.72
N GLU A 115 9.32 -4.57 5.92
CA GLU A 115 10.72 -5.02 5.83
C GLU A 115 11.62 -3.95 5.19
N GLY A 116 11.14 -3.20 4.21
CA GLY A 116 11.88 -2.06 3.64
C GLY A 116 12.17 -0.98 4.67
N VAL A 117 11.15 -0.57 5.44
CA VAL A 117 11.31 0.41 6.53
C VAL A 117 12.28 -0.10 7.60
N LYS A 118 12.18 -1.38 7.97
CA LYS A 118 13.11 -1.99 8.92
C LYS A 118 14.55 -1.96 8.43
N GLN A 119 14.78 -2.26 7.15
CA GLN A 119 16.12 -2.19 6.55
C GLN A 119 16.66 -0.76 6.51
N GLU A 120 15.82 0.23 6.23
CA GLU A 120 16.20 1.65 6.26
C GLU A 120 16.67 2.09 7.66
N ILE A 121 15.92 1.74 8.70
CA ILE A 121 16.31 2.05 10.09
C ILE A 121 17.59 1.32 10.49
N LEU A 122 17.73 0.03 10.14
CA LEU A 122 18.96 -0.73 10.39
C LEU A 122 20.17 -0.11 9.68
N ALA A 123 20.00 0.37 8.45
CA ALA A 123 21.07 1.06 7.71
C ALA A 123 21.44 2.40 8.37
N ALA A 124 20.46 3.13 8.93
CA ALA A 124 20.71 4.34 9.69
C ALA A 124 21.53 4.06 10.98
N ILE A 125 21.21 2.98 11.70
CA ILE A 125 21.97 2.55 12.88
C ILE A 125 23.39 2.12 12.49
N GLU A 126 23.54 1.32 11.43
CA GLU A 126 24.86 0.92 10.90
C GLU A 126 25.72 2.13 10.53
N HIS A 127 25.12 3.13 9.90
CA HIS A 127 25.79 4.37 9.54
C HIS A 127 26.23 5.15 10.79
N HIS A 128 25.34 5.29 11.78
CA HIS A 128 25.67 5.97 13.04
C HIS A 128 26.82 5.26 13.77
N ARG A 129 26.75 3.94 13.91
CA ARG A 129 27.80 3.12 14.53
C ARG A 129 29.16 3.30 13.84
N ARG A 130 29.19 3.26 12.50
CA ARG A 130 30.43 3.51 11.74
C ARG A 130 31.00 4.90 12.01
N MET A 131 30.16 5.93 12.10
CA MET A 131 30.60 7.29 12.38
C MET A 131 31.21 7.44 13.78
N GLU A 132 30.63 6.79 14.79
CA GLU A 132 31.20 6.79 16.15
C GLU A 132 32.55 6.07 16.21
N GLN A 133 32.69 4.95 15.50
CA GLN A 133 33.97 4.24 15.36
C GLN A 133 35.04 5.13 14.70
N LEU A 134 34.69 5.84 13.64
CA LEU A 134 35.61 6.79 12.96
C LEU A 134 36.01 7.96 13.86
N ALA A 135 35.13 8.40 14.75
CA ALA A 135 35.40 9.45 15.73
C ALA A 135 36.25 8.95 16.92
N GLY A 136 36.64 7.68 16.95
CA GLY A 136 37.42 7.07 18.04
C GLY A 136 36.65 6.93 19.35
N ARG A 137 35.31 6.98 19.31
CA ARG A 137 34.47 6.80 20.49
C ARG A 137 34.22 5.30 20.73
N PRO A 138 34.33 4.82 21.99
CA PRO A 138 33.97 3.45 22.31
C PRO A 138 32.45 3.27 22.16
N ILE A 139 32.02 2.19 21.51
CA ILE A 139 30.60 1.81 21.43
C ILE A 139 30.22 1.23 22.80
N PRO A 140 29.25 1.82 23.52
CA PRO A 140 28.74 1.25 24.77
C PRO A 140 28.21 -0.17 24.51
N ASP A 141 28.53 -1.10 25.41
CA ASP A 141 28.09 -2.51 25.37
C ASP A 141 28.72 -3.40 24.27
N LEU A 142 29.81 -2.97 23.62
CA LEU A 142 30.59 -3.78 22.69
C LEU A 142 31.87 -4.39 23.32
N ILE A 143 31.93 -4.46 24.66
CA ILE A 143 33.03 -5.02 25.43
C ILE A 143 32.53 -6.31 26.10
N ASP A 144 33.08 -7.42 25.60
CA ASP A 144 33.04 -8.82 26.04
C ASP A 144 31.66 -9.50 26.22
#